data_AF-A0A376FH22-F1
#
_entry.id   AF-A0A376FH22-F1
#
_cell.length_a   1.000
_cell.length_b   1.000
_cell.length_c   1.000
_cell.angle_alpha   90.00
_cell.angle_beta   90.00
_cell.angle_gamma   90.00
#
_symmetry.space_group_name_H-M   'P 1'
#
loop_
_entity.id
_entity.type
_entity.pdbx_description
1 polymer ?
#
loop_
_entity_poly.entity_id
_entity_poly.type
_entity_poly.pdbx_seq_one_letter_code
_entity_poly.pdbx_strand_id
1 'polypeptide(L)' 'MVLPEAKAIGSVAMSLMGRDGDLGVMLFTSRDAHHYEQGQATHLLQEIALMLPELLERWIERV' A
#
# COMPACT_ATOMS: atom_id res chain seq x y z
N MET A 1 -16.75 5.66 -10.57
CA MET A 1 -15.87 4.47 -10.55
C MET A 1 -16.64 3.36 -9.87
N VAL A 2 -16.92 2.26 -10.56
CA VAL A 2 -17.66 1.12 -10.01
C VAL A 2 -16.64 0.18 -9.40
N LEU A 3 -16.63 0.03 -8.07
CA LEU A 3 -15.91 -1.06 -7.43
C LEU A 3 -16.72 -2.34 -7.68
N PRO A 4 -16.16 -3.37 -8.36
CA PRO A 4 -16.82 -4.66 -8.50
C PRO A 4 -16.96 -5.26 -7.10
N GLU A 5 -18.21 -5.49 -6.67
CA GLU A 5 -18.60 -6.31 -5.52
C GLU A 5 -17.60 -6.28 -4.34
N ALA A 6 -17.74 -5.29 -3.47
CA ALA A 6 -17.03 -5.20 -2.18
C ALA A 6 -17.48 -6.30 -1.18
N LYS A 7 -17.36 -7.58 -1.57
CA LYS A 7 -17.83 -8.74 -0.79
C LYS A 7 -16.73 -9.70 -0.33
N ALA A 8 -15.45 -9.34 -0.43
CA ALA A 8 -14.39 -10.16 0.17
C ALA A 8 -13.18 -9.36 0.67
N ILE A 9 -13.32 -8.08 1.04
CA ILE A 9 -12.24 -7.38 1.74
C ILE A 9 -12.43 -7.66 3.23
N GLY A 10 -11.57 -8.49 3.81
CA GLY A 10 -11.53 -8.79 5.24
C GLY A 10 -10.80 -7.71 6.01
N SER A 11 -9.64 -7.26 5.51
CA SER A 11 -8.84 -6.21 6.14
C SER A 11 -8.09 -5.37 5.10
N VAL A 12 -7.72 -4.14 5.51
CA VAL A 12 -7.00 -3.17 4.68
C VAL A 12 -5.87 -2.54 5.51
N ALA A 13 -4.66 -2.51 4.97
CA ALA A 13 -3.59 -1.64 5.44
C ALA A 13 -3.41 -0.46 4.48
N MET A 14 -3.20 0.72 5.04
CA MET A 14 -3.01 1.96 4.30
C MET A 14 -1.68 2.60 4.71
N SER A 15 -0.85 2.93 3.71
CA SER A 15 0.42 3.63 3.92
C SER A 15 0.51 4.85 3.00
N LEU A 16 1.03 5.94 3.55
CA LEU A 16 1.39 7.12 2.75
C LEU A 16 2.67 6.80 1.97
N MET A 17 2.67 7.13 0.68
CA MET A 17 3.80 6.91 -0.21
C MET A 17 4.70 8.14 -0.25
N GLY A 18 6.01 7.91 -0.22
CA GLY A 18 7.00 8.97 -0.15
C GLY A 18 7.24 9.46 1.28
N ARG A 19 8.36 10.15 1.48
CA ARG A 19 8.80 10.59 2.82
C ARG A 19 7.81 11.54 3.49
N ASP A 20 7.16 12.38 2.69
CA ASP A 20 6.21 13.39 3.17
C ASP A 20 4.74 13.01 2.86
N GLY A 21 4.50 11.81 2.33
CA GLY A 21 3.16 11.34 1.93
C GLY A 21 2.58 12.06 0.69
N ASP A 22 3.43 12.75 -0.06
CA ASP A 22 3.11 13.60 -1.20
C ASP A 22 2.89 12.81 -2.51
N LEU A 23 3.34 11.57 -2.56
CA LEU A 23 3.23 10.71 -3.75
C LEU A 23 1.93 9.91 -3.81
N GLY A 24 1.11 9.99 -2.76
CA GLY A 24 -0.22 9.38 -2.69
C GLY A 24 -0.35 8.30 -1.62
N VAL A 25 -1.31 7.39 -1.84
CA VAL A 25 -1.69 6.35 -0.86
C VAL A 25 -1.53 4.97 -1.48
N MET A 26 -0.86 4.06 -0.77
CA MET A 26 -0.83 2.64 -1.07
C MET A 26 -1.86 1.89 -0.23
N LEU A 27 -2.69 1.08 -0.89
CA LEU A 27 -3.66 0.21 -0.25
C LEU A 27 -3.25 -1.25 -0.43
N PHE A 28 -3.15 -1.97 0.68
CA PHE A 28 -2.96 -3.41 0.70
C PHE A 28 -4.25 -4.03 1.22
N THR A 29 -4.81 -4.99 0.49
CA THR A 29 -6.10 -5.60 0.80
C THR A 29 -5.94 -7.10 0.99
N SER A 30 -6.63 -7.65 1.98
CA SER A 30 -6.66 -9.08 2.26
C SER A 30 -8.10 -9.55 2.40
N ARG A 31 -8.35 -10.82 2.04
CA ARG A 31 -9.65 -11.47 2.30
C ARG A 31 -9.79 -11.93 3.75
N ASP A 32 -8.68 -12.04 4.47
CA ASP A 32 -8.65 -12.37 5.89
C ASP A 32 -8.82 -11.08 6.73
N ALA A 33 -9.73 -11.13 7.69
CA ALA A 33 -10.07 -10.01 8.57
C ALA A 33 -8.97 -9.64 9.57
N HIS A 34 -8.06 -10.55 9.89
CA HIS A 34 -6.99 -10.34 10.90
C HIS A 34 -5.60 -10.21 10.26
N HIS A 35 -5.53 -10.14 8.93
CA HIS A 35 -4.25 -10.10 8.22
C HIS A 35 -3.47 -8.79 8.47
N TYR A 36 -4.18 -7.67 8.56
CA TYR A 36 -3.60 -6.34 8.74
C TYR A 36 -4.02 -5.70 10.07
N GLU A 37 -3.71 -6.36 11.17
CA GLU A 37 -3.90 -5.78 12.50
C GLU A 37 -2.85 -4.69 12.78
N GLN A 38 -3.26 -3.62 13.47
CA GLN A 38 -2.37 -2.51 13.75
C GLN A 38 -1.21 -2.96 14.66
N GLY A 39 0.03 -2.75 14.20
CA GLY A 39 1.24 -3.11 14.96
C GLY A 39 1.74 -4.55 14.70
N GLN A 40 1.05 -5.36 13.90
CA GLN A 40 1.52 -6.67 13.44
C GLN A 40 1.38 -6.76 11.92
N ALA A 41 2.39 -7.30 11.23
CA ALA A 41 2.41 -7.47 9.77
C ALA A 41 2.27 -6.20 8.89
N THR A 42 2.03 -5.00 9.46
CA THR A 42 1.91 -3.74 8.69
C THR A 42 3.21 -2.94 8.59
N HIS A 43 4.22 -3.20 9.45
CA HIS A 43 5.49 -2.45 9.42
C HIS A 43 6.24 -2.60 8.10
N LEU A 44 6.31 -3.82 7.56
CA LEU A 44 6.95 -4.05 6.26
C LEU A 44 6.25 -3.29 5.13
N LEU A 45 4.92 -3.19 5.17
CA LEU A 45 4.14 -2.46 4.17
C LEU A 45 4.46 -0.97 4.20
N GLN A 46 4.70 -0.41 5.39
CA GLN A 46 5.16 0.96 5.55
C GLN A 46 6.56 1.17 4.96
N GLU A 47 7.51 0.26 5.21
CA GLU A 47 8.85 0.33 4.61
C GLU A 47 8.79 0.25 3.08
N ILE A 48 7.93 -0.63 2.54
CA ILE A 48 7.71 -0.72 1.08
C ILE A 48 7.19 0.61 0.55
N ALA A 49 6.24 1.27 1.21
CA ALA A 49 5.70 2.56 0.77
C ALA A 49 6.73 3.70 0.74
N LEU A 50 7.78 3.61 1.58
CA LEU A 50 8.88 4.56 1.60
C LEU A 50 9.93 4.25 0.53
N MET A 51 10.22 2.97 0.26
CA MET A 51 11.27 2.55 -0.68
C MET A 51 10.80 2.50 -2.14
N LEU A 52 9.53 2.17 -2.37
CA LEU A 52 8.99 1.90 -3.72
C LEU A 52 9.15 3.09 -4.69
N PRO A 53 8.94 4.36 -4.31
CA PRO A 53 9.08 5.48 -5.22
C PRO A 53 10.46 5.58 -5.86
N GLU A 54 11.52 5.55 -5.04
CA GLU A 54 12.91 5.64 -5.51
C GLU A 54 13.26 4.44 -6.41
N LEU A 55 12.70 3.26 -6.14
CA LEU A 55 12.85 2.10 -7.01
C LEU A 55 12.16 2.37 -8.35
N LEU A 56 10.89 2.75 -8.37
CA LEU A 56 10.15 3.00 -9.61
C LEU A 56 10.83 4.06 -10.49
N GLU A 57 11.35 5.14 -9.91
CA GLU A 57 12.11 6.17 -10.64
C GLU A 57 13.34 5.62 -11.36
N ARG A 58 14.01 4.62 -10.80
CA ARG A 58 15.19 3.98 -11.40
C ARG A 58 14.85 3.01 -12.52
N TRP A 59 13.64 2.46 -12.52
CA TRP A 59 13.18 1.47 -13.50
C TRP A 59 12.41 2.10 -14.66
N ILE A 60 11.82 3.28 -14.47
CA ILE A 60 11.14 4.03 -15.52
C ILE A 60 12.17 4.94 -16.20
N GLU A 61 12.62 4.54 -17.39
CA GLU A 61 13.45 5.39 -18.25
C GLU A 61 12.73 6.72 -18.51
N ARG A 62 13.43 7.84 -18.31
CA ARG A 62 12.91 9.16 -18.67
C ARG A 62 12.98 9.30 -20.20
N VAL A 63 11.86 9.02 -20.87
CA VAL A 63 11.65 9.30 -22.31
C VAL A 63 11.49 10.79 -22.54
#